data_AF-S0DDE6-F1
#
_entry.id   AF-S0DDE6-F1
#
_cell.length_a   1.000
_cell.length_b   1.000
_cell.length_c   1.000
_cell.angle_alpha   90.00
_cell.angle_beta   90.00
_cell.angle_gamma   90.00
#
_symmetry.space_group_name_H-M   'P 1'
#
loop_
_entity.id
_entity.type
_entity.pdbx_description
1 polymer ?
#
loop_
_entity_poly.entity_id
_entity_poly.type
_entity_poly.pdbx_seq_one_letter_code
_entity_poly.pdbx_strand_id
1 'polypeptide(L)'
;MLMAIMIDGKAVSRRYRAGLKDEVTRLKTQGIIPGLAVVLVGNDSASQIYVKRKARACSTLGIYSEQYDLPADTGMDTLLALVDKLNGKDDIHGILVQLPLPPHLDEKAVITAISATKDVDAFHACNVGAIMIGDYNFVPCTPAGIITLIKSTGTEIAGKECVVIGRSNIVGKPMAMLLLHENGTVTICHSKTKNLADHCRRADILVSAAGKAGMITGDMIKPGAVVIDVGMNRDKNGTICGDVDFQSAGDVAGYLTPVPGGVGPMTITMLMQNTITAAKKIYGIV
;
A
#
# COMPACT_ATOMS: atom_id res chain seq x y z
N MET A 1 8.21 8.69 -31.16
CA MET A 1 7.38 8.32 -29.99
C MET A 1 8.32 7.91 -28.87
N LEU A 2 8.25 8.57 -27.72
CA LEU A 2 8.93 8.11 -26.51
C LEU A 2 8.05 7.04 -25.89
N MET A 3 8.49 5.78 -25.90
CA MET A 3 7.82 4.72 -25.14
C MET A 3 8.14 4.88 -23.65
N ALA A 4 7.14 4.65 -22.81
CA ALA A 4 7.28 4.74 -21.36
C ALA A 4 8.34 3.77 -20.81
N ILE A 5 9.12 4.24 -19.84
CA ILE A 5 10.02 3.39 -19.07
C ILE A 5 9.20 2.65 -18.01
N MET A 6 9.29 1.32 -17.99
CA MET A 6 8.54 0.50 -17.04
C MET A 6 9.11 0.61 -15.63
N ILE A 7 8.25 0.94 -14.67
CA ILE A 7 8.60 0.95 -13.25
C ILE A 7 8.42 -0.48 -12.70
N ASP A 8 9.49 -1.28 -12.74
CA ASP A 8 9.48 -2.65 -12.21
C ASP A 8 9.46 -2.67 -10.67
N GLY A 9 8.25 -2.69 -10.11
CA GLY A 9 8.04 -2.75 -8.67
C GLY A 9 8.55 -4.04 -8.01
N LYS A 10 8.71 -5.14 -8.76
CA LYS A 10 9.39 -6.33 -8.24
C LYS A 10 10.87 -6.04 -8.03
N ALA A 11 11.54 -5.39 -8.99
CA ALA A 11 12.95 -5.01 -8.84
C ALA A 11 13.15 -4.00 -7.71
N VAL A 12 12.31 -2.96 -7.64
CA VAL A 12 12.38 -1.94 -6.57
C VAL A 12 12.14 -2.59 -5.20
N SER A 13 11.13 -3.46 -5.06
CA SER A 13 10.85 -4.16 -3.80
C SER A 13 12.00 -5.06 -3.35
N ARG A 14 12.66 -5.77 -4.27
CA ARG A 14 13.83 -6.61 -3.93
C ARG A 14 14.97 -5.76 -3.38
N ARG A 15 15.28 -4.64 -4.03
CA ARG A 15 16.34 -3.72 -3.58
C ARG A 15 16.01 -3.13 -2.21
N TYR A 16 14.78 -2.68 -2.01
CA TYR A 16 14.34 -2.11 -0.75
C TYR A 16 14.41 -3.13 0.40
N ARG A 17 13.97 -4.36 0.15
CA ARG A 17 14.01 -5.46 1.14
C ARG A 17 15.42 -5.87 1.54
N ALA A 18 16.44 -5.66 0.72
CA ALA A 18 17.82 -5.92 1.10
C ALA A 18 18.22 -5.06 2.31
N GLY A 19 17.94 -3.76 2.26
CA GLY A 19 18.17 -2.86 3.40
C GLY A 19 17.35 -3.21 4.64
N LEU A 20 16.08 -3.64 4.46
CA LEU A 20 15.27 -4.13 5.58
C LEU A 20 15.85 -5.40 6.21
N LYS A 21 16.44 -6.29 5.42
CA LYS A 21 17.07 -7.52 5.94
C LYS A 21 18.31 -7.21 6.78
N ASP A 22 19.11 -6.23 6.35
CA ASP A 22 20.27 -5.77 7.10
C ASP A 22 19.81 -5.15 8.43
N GLU A 23 18.73 -4.38 8.42
CA GLU A 23 18.15 -3.80 9.63
C GLU A 23 17.62 -4.87 10.60
N VAL A 24 16.89 -5.88 10.11
CA VAL A 24 16.43 -6.99 10.95
C VAL A 24 17.62 -7.78 11.52
N THR A 25 18.67 -7.99 10.73
CA THR A 25 19.91 -8.64 11.21
C THR A 25 20.51 -7.85 12.37
N ARG A 26 20.59 -6.52 12.25
CA ARG A 26 21.09 -5.64 13.31
C ARG A 26 20.24 -5.73 14.58
N LEU A 27 18.90 -5.65 14.45
CA LEU A 27 17.99 -5.76 15.60
C LEU A 27 18.14 -7.11 16.33
N LYS A 28 18.36 -8.20 15.59
CA LYS A 28 18.59 -9.52 16.19
C LYS A 28 19.84 -9.58 17.07
N THR A 29 20.91 -8.85 16.71
CA THR A 29 22.10 -8.75 17.58
C THR A 29 21.82 -8.06 18.91
N GLN A 30 20.74 -7.28 18.98
CA GLN A 30 20.24 -6.61 20.18
C GLN A 30 19.15 -7.42 20.91
N GLY A 31 18.88 -8.67 20.47
CA GLY A 31 17.83 -9.52 21.03
C GLY A 31 16.41 -9.16 20.56
N ILE A 32 16.27 -8.27 19.57
CA ILE A 32 14.96 -7.81 19.09
C ILE A 32 14.62 -8.54 17.79
N ILE A 33 13.49 -9.25 17.79
CA ILE A 33 12.94 -9.91 16.61
C ILE A 33 11.60 -9.25 16.29
N PRO A 34 11.49 -8.46 15.20
CA PRO A 34 10.20 -7.93 14.79
C PRO A 34 9.21 -9.06 14.51
N GLY A 35 7.95 -8.85 14.87
CA GLY A 35 6.89 -9.86 14.84
C GLY A 35 5.62 -9.35 14.21
N LEU A 36 5.03 -10.10 13.28
CA LEU A 36 3.81 -9.75 12.56
C LEU A 36 2.76 -10.85 12.69
N ALA A 37 1.58 -10.50 13.20
CA ALA A 37 0.39 -11.35 13.13
C ALA A 37 -0.46 -10.97 11.92
N VAL A 38 -0.86 -11.96 11.12
CA VAL A 38 -1.77 -11.79 9.98
C VAL A 38 -3.05 -12.59 10.24
N VAL A 39 -4.18 -11.91 10.21
CA VAL A 39 -5.51 -12.51 10.37
C VAL A 39 -6.22 -12.49 9.03
N LEU A 40 -6.68 -13.65 8.58
CA LEU A 40 -7.49 -13.84 7.38
C LEU A 40 -8.86 -14.37 7.81
N VAL A 41 -9.94 -13.77 7.30
CA VAL A 41 -11.30 -14.26 7.56
C VAL A 41 -11.94 -14.68 6.25
N GLY A 42 -12.28 -15.96 6.14
CA GLY A 42 -12.87 -16.56 4.95
C GLY A 42 -11.85 -17.03 3.90
N ASN A 43 -12.36 -17.31 2.70
CA ASN A 43 -11.65 -18.09 1.68
C ASN A 43 -11.40 -17.32 0.37
N ASP A 44 -11.34 -15.99 0.42
CA ASP A 44 -11.04 -15.21 -0.78
C ASP A 44 -9.67 -15.59 -1.37
N SER A 45 -9.69 -16.11 -2.60
CA SER A 45 -8.50 -16.66 -3.27
C SER A 45 -7.41 -15.60 -3.49
N ALA A 46 -7.79 -14.34 -3.73
CA ALA A 46 -6.84 -13.25 -3.87
C ALA A 46 -6.15 -12.97 -2.54
N SER A 47 -6.92 -12.86 -1.47
CA SER A 47 -6.44 -12.65 -0.10
C SER A 47 -5.47 -13.74 0.35
N GLN A 48 -5.78 -15.02 0.09
CA GLN A 48 -4.86 -16.13 0.41
C GLN A 48 -3.51 -16.01 -0.29
N ILE A 49 -3.48 -15.62 -1.56
CA ILE A 49 -2.22 -15.40 -2.30
C ILE A 49 -1.43 -14.25 -1.68
N TYR A 50 -2.10 -13.15 -1.29
CA TYR A 50 -1.45 -12.03 -0.64
C TYR A 50 -0.87 -12.40 0.74
N VAL A 51 -1.63 -13.12 1.57
CA VAL A 51 -1.18 -13.57 2.89
C VAL A 51 0.03 -14.51 2.77
N LYS A 52 0.01 -15.48 1.85
CA LYS A 52 1.17 -16.35 1.58
C LYS A 52 2.41 -15.55 1.18
N ARG A 53 2.25 -14.50 0.37
CA ARG A 53 3.35 -13.60 -0.02
C ARG A 53 3.89 -12.79 1.16
N LYS A 54 3.03 -12.37 2.09
CA LYS A 54 3.41 -11.67 3.34
C LYS A 54 4.21 -12.60 4.25
N ALA A 55 3.72 -13.81 4.51
CA ALA A 55 4.46 -14.82 5.30
C ALA A 55 5.84 -15.13 4.71
N ARG A 56 5.93 -15.29 3.38
CA ARG A 56 7.22 -15.48 2.69
C ARG A 56 8.15 -14.28 2.86
N ALA A 57 7.62 -13.06 2.81
CA ALA A 57 8.41 -11.85 3.02
C ALA A 57 8.96 -11.78 4.46
N CYS A 58 8.13 -12.10 5.46
CA CYS A 58 8.58 -12.18 6.86
C CYS A 58 9.73 -13.17 7.01
N SER A 59 9.54 -14.41 6.54
CA SER A 59 10.56 -15.46 6.60
C SER A 59 11.87 -15.04 5.91
N THR A 60 11.80 -14.43 4.73
CA THR A 60 12.99 -14.00 3.97
C THR A 60 13.78 -12.90 4.69
N LEU A 61 13.08 -12.00 5.37
CA LEU A 61 13.68 -10.90 6.15
C LEU A 61 14.11 -11.34 7.54
N GLY A 62 13.63 -12.49 8.02
CA GLY A 62 13.86 -12.96 9.38
C GLY A 62 12.93 -12.33 10.42
N ILE A 63 11.77 -11.82 10.00
CA ILE A 63 10.69 -11.33 10.87
C ILE A 63 9.88 -12.54 11.36
N TYR A 64 9.58 -12.58 12.66
CA TYR A 64 8.68 -13.59 13.23
C TYR A 64 7.26 -13.35 12.70
N SER A 65 6.53 -14.41 12.35
CA SER A 65 5.16 -14.25 11.84
C SER A 65 4.22 -15.34 12.28
N GLU A 66 3.00 -14.93 12.61
CA GLU A 66 1.87 -15.80 12.90
C GLU A 66 0.76 -15.55 11.89
N GLN A 67 0.12 -16.62 11.44
CA GLN A 67 -1.03 -16.54 10.55
C GLN A 67 -2.23 -17.20 11.23
N TYR A 68 -3.35 -16.49 11.25
CA TYR A 68 -4.62 -16.92 11.81
C TYR A 68 -5.66 -16.96 10.70
N ASP A 69 -6.03 -18.17 10.26
CA ASP A 69 -7.07 -18.37 9.26
C ASP A 69 -8.39 -18.68 9.97
N LEU A 70 -9.33 -17.74 9.90
CA LEU A 70 -10.65 -17.82 10.50
C LEU A 70 -11.71 -18.18 9.44
N PRO A 71 -12.71 -19.02 9.78
CA PRO A 71 -13.82 -19.34 8.89
C PRO A 71 -14.58 -18.11 8.38
N ALA A 72 -15.20 -18.23 7.20
CA ALA A 72 -15.97 -17.13 6.60
C ALA A 72 -17.20 -16.72 7.42
N ASP A 73 -17.74 -17.62 8.24
CA ASP A 73 -18.87 -17.41 9.14
C ASP A 73 -18.46 -16.93 10.54
N THR A 74 -17.18 -16.61 10.75
CA THR A 74 -16.69 -16.08 12.03
C THR A 74 -17.47 -14.82 12.41
N GLY A 75 -17.95 -14.80 13.66
CA GLY A 75 -18.65 -13.67 14.26
C GLY A 75 -17.72 -12.54 14.70
N MET A 76 -18.28 -11.34 14.85
CA MET A 76 -17.55 -10.13 15.22
C MET A 76 -16.81 -10.27 16.56
N ASP A 77 -17.48 -10.81 17.59
CA ASP A 77 -16.89 -10.95 18.93
C ASP A 77 -15.66 -11.86 18.93
N THR A 78 -15.69 -12.96 18.18
CA THR A 78 -14.55 -13.87 18.02
C THR A 78 -13.37 -13.18 17.35
N LEU A 79 -13.61 -12.40 16.30
CA LEU A 79 -12.56 -11.65 15.62
C LEU A 79 -11.96 -10.57 16.53
N LEU A 80 -12.80 -9.82 17.25
CA LEU A 80 -12.35 -8.79 18.18
C LEU A 80 -11.56 -9.38 19.35
N ALA A 81 -11.98 -10.53 19.89
CA ALA A 81 -11.24 -11.22 20.94
C ALA A 81 -9.86 -11.69 20.47
N LEU A 82 -9.73 -12.13 19.22
CA LEU A 82 -8.42 -12.45 18.65
C LEU A 82 -7.55 -11.20 18.51
N VAL A 83 -8.10 -10.09 17.99
CA VAL A 83 -7.37 -8.82 17.86
C VAL A 83 -6.89 -8.33 19.23
N ASP A 84 -7.74 -8.40 20.26
CA ASP A 84 -7.39 -8.02 21.63
C ASP A 84 -6.24 -8.88 22.20
N LYS A 85 -6.32 -10.20 22.01
CA LYS A 85 -5.23 -11.11 22.36
C LYS A 85 -3.91 -10.73 21.67
N LEU A 86 -3.95 -10.37 20.39
CA LEU A 86 -2.76 -9.97 19.63
C LEU A 86 -2.22 -8.60 20.07
N ASN A 87 -3.11 -7.67 20.46
CA ASN A 87 -2.70 -6.40 21.05
C ASN A 87 -1.89 -6.60 22.32
N GLY A 88 -2.26 -7.57 23.17
CA GLY A 88 -1.55 -7.90 24.41
C GLY A 88 -0.29 -8.76 24.27
N LYS A 89 0.09 -9.18 23.05
CA LYS A 89 1.19 -10.14 22.83
C LYS A 89 2.53 -9.43 22.57
N ASP A 90 3.52 -9.60 23.44
CA ASP A 90 4.78 -8.83 23.41
C ASP A 90 5.73 -9.18 22.25
N ASP A 91 5.63 -10.40 21.72
CA ASP A 91 6.38 -10.87 20.56
C ASP A 91 5.73 -10.45 19.22
N ILE A 92 4.51 -9.90 19.24
CA ILE A 92 3.81 -9.34 18.09
C ILE A 92 3.86 -7.82 18.14
N HIS A 93 4.52 -7.23 17.14
CA HIS A 93 4.75 -5.79 17.03
C HIS A 93 3.84 -5.16 15.98
N GLY A 94 3.39 -5.95 15.00
CA GLY A 94 2.42 -5.54 13.99
C GLY A 94 1.26 -6.51 13.88
N ILE A 95 0.06 -5.97 13.65
CA ILE A 95 -1.15 -6.72 13.38
C ILE A 95 -1.70 -6.27 12.03
N LEU A 96 -2.07 -7.24 11.21
CA LEU A 96 -2.76 -7.01 9.95
C LEU A 96 -3.99 -7.90 9.92
N VAL A 97 -5.17 -7.30 9.80
CA VAL A 97 -6.37 -8.01 9.38
C VAL A 97 -6.55 -7.80 7.89
N GLN A 98 -6.55 -8.90 7.12
CA GLN A 98 -6.62 -8.85 5.67
C GLN A 98 -8.02 -8.46 5.20
N LEU A 99 -8.08 -7.37 4.41
CA LEU A 99 -9.31 -6.89 3.76
C LEU A 99 -9.44 -7.41 2.31
N PRO A 100 -10.66 -7.48 1.75
CA PRO A 100 -11.94 -7.18 2.39
C PRO A 100 -12.36 -8.26 3.40
N LEU A 101 -13.11 -7.88 4.42
CA LEU A 101 -13.77 -8.84 5.31
C LEU A 101 -15.08 -9.37 4.69
N PRO A 102 -15.57 -10.53 5.15
CA PRO A 102 -16.94 -10.95 4.88
C PRO A 102 -17.97 -9.82 5.16
N PRO A 103 -19.03 -9.67 4.35
CA PRO A 103 -19.94 -8.51 4.41
C PRO A 103 -20.67 -8.30 5.73
N HIS A 104 -20.80 -9.34 6.57
CA HIS A 104 -21.45 -9.24 7.88
C HIS A 104 -20.52 -8.71 8.98
N LEU A 105 -19.23 -8.49 8.69
CA LEU A 105 -18.26 -7.95 9.63
C LEU A 105 -18.01 -6.46 9.37
N ASP A 106 -17.94 -5.68 10.44
CA ASP A 106 -17.63 -4.26 10.36
C ASP A 106 -16.10 -4.05 10.31
N GLU A 107 -15.57 -3.83 9.11
CA GLU A 107 -14.15 -3.52 8.88
C GLU A 107 -13.67 -2.33 9.73
N LYS A 108 -14.50 -1.31 9.93
CA LYS A 108 -14.11 -0.12 10.69
C LYS A 108 -13.92 -0.44 12.16
N ALA A 109 -14.82 -1.24 12.74
CA ALA A 109 -14.70 -1.68 14.11
C ALA A 109 -13.46 -2.55 14.32
N VAL A 110 -13.13 -3.43 13.37
CA VAL A 110 -11.89 -4.23 13.43
C VAL A 110 -10.63 -3.36 13.33
N ILE A 111 -10.57 -2.43 12.38
CA ILE A 111 -9.44 -1.50 12.24
C ILE A 111 -9.24 -0.67 13.51
N THR A 112 -10.34 -0.25 14.15
CA THR A 112 -10.30 0.54 15.40
C THR A 112 -9.85 -0.31 16.59
N ALA A 113 -10.11 -1.62 16.58
CA ALA A 113 -9.70 -2.51 17.65
C ALA A 113 -8.19 -2.83 17.62
N ILE A 114 -7.51 -2.69 16.48
CA ILE A 114 -6.06 -2.84 16.41
C ILE A 114 -5.41 -1.66 17.13
N SER A 115 -4.52 -1.92 18.08
CA SER A 115 -3.76 -0.86 18.76
C SER A 115 -3.04 0.02 17.73
N ALA A 116 -3.15 1.34 17.86
CA ALA A 116 -2.48 2.29 16.97
C ALA A 116 -0.96 2.03 16.87
N THR A 117 -0.35 1.51 17.93
CA THR A 117 1.09 1.17 17.99
C THR A 117 1.45 -0.15 17.27
N LYS A 118 0.46 -0.99 16.95
CA LYS A 118 0.62 -2.23 16.20
C LYS A 118 -0.08 -2.21 14.82
N ASP A 119 -0.73 -1.10 14.47
CA ASP A 119 -1.37 -0.88 13.18
C ASP A 119 -0.33 -0.57 12.09
N VAL A 120 0.29 -1.64 11.59
CA VAL A 120 1.35 -1.58 10.59
C VAL A 120 0.84 -1.35 9.16
N ASP A 121 -0.47 -1.20 8.96
CA ASP A 121 -1.04 -0.74 7.68
C ASP A 121 -1.45 0.75 7.73
N ALA A 122 -1.35 1.38 8.91
CA ALA A 122 -1.63 2.79 9.18
C ALA A 122 -3.08 3.23 8.86
N PHE A 123 -4.06 2.36 9.13
CA PHE A 123 -5.49 2.65 8.93
C PHE A 123 -6.24 3.06 10.19
N HIS A 124 -5.65 2.85 11.36
CA HIS A 124 -6.19 3.33 12.63
C HIS A 124 -6.29 4.85 12.61
N ALA A 125 -7.39 5.41 13.11
CA ALA A 125 -7.67 6.85 13.02
C ALA A 125 -6.56 7.72 13.62
N CYS A 126 -5.91 7.27 14.70
CA CYS A 126 -4.73 7.94 15.26
C CYS A 126 -3.57 8.03 14.26
N ASN A 127 -3.25 6.95 13.54
CA ASN A 127 -2.20 6.94 12.53
C ASN A 127 -2.59 7.79 11.31
N VAL A 128 -3.86 7.74 10.88
CA VAL A 128 -4.38 8.62 9.83
C VAL A 128 -4.29 10.09 10.24
N GLY A 129 -4.62 10.43 11.49
CA GLY A 129 -4.49 11.78 12.05
C GLY A 129 -3.04 12.24 12.13
N ALA A 130 -2.14 11.37 12.59
CA ALA A 130 -0.70 11.59 12.60
C ALA A 130 -0.15 11.87 11.18
N ILE A 131 -0.59 11.09 10.19
CA ILE A 131 -0.25 11.33 8.78
C ILE A 131 -0.79 12.69 8.32
N MET A 132 -2.02 13.06 8.72
CA MET A 132 -2.60 14.35 8.33
C MET A 132 -1.76 15.54 8.79
N ILE A 133 -1.24 15.49 10.03
CA ILE A 133 -0.46 16.58 10.63
C ILE A 133 1.04 16.51 10.31
N GLY A 134 1.51 15.43 9.68
CA GLY A 134 2.92 15.24 9.33
C GLY A 134 3.81 14.68 10.45
N ASP A 135 3.22 14.23 11.56
CA ASP A 135 3.93 13.62 12.69
C ASP A 135 3.58 12.13 12.81
N TYR A 136 4.12 11.33 11.89
CA TYR A 136 3.80 9.91 11.77
C TYR A 136 5.04 9.02 11.73
N ASN A 137 4.87 7.80 12.25
CA ASN A 137 5.90 6.77 12.23
C ASN A 137 5.55 5.62 11.29
N PHE A 138 4.26 5.30 11.20
CA PHE A 138 3.75 4.31 10.26
C PHE A 138 3.24 5.00 9.02
N VAL A 139 3.54 4.38 7.89
CA VAL A 139 3.15 4.88 6.58
C VAL A 139 2.07 4.00 5.98
N PRO A 140 1.06 4.55 5.30
CA PRO A 140 0.04 3.74 4.64
C PRO A 140 0.71 2.96 3.50
N CYS A 141 0.67 1.63 3.58
CA CYS A 141 1.62 0.77 2.87
C CYS A 141 1.61 0.94 1.35
N THR A 142 0.42 0.99 0.75
CA THR A 142 0.27 1.18 -0.70
C THR A 142 0.77 2.58 -1.11
N PRO A 143 0.28 3.69 -0.55
CA PRO A 143 0.82 5.03 -0.81
C PRO A 143 2.34 5.17 -0.64
N ALA A 144 2.91 4.66 0.44
CA ALA A 144 4.35 4.75 0.68
C ALA A 144 5.16 3.95 -0.35
N GLY A 145 4.61 2.82 -0.78
CA GLY A 145 5.15 2.03 -1.87
C GLY A 145 5.18 2.82 -3.18
N ILE A 146 4.12 3.59 -3.45
CA ILE A 146 4.01 4.47 -4.61
C ILE A 146 5.04 5.60 -4.55
N ILE A 147 5.22 6.28 -3.41
CA ILE A 147 6.29 7.28 -3.24
C ILE A 147 7.66 6.69 -3.57
N THR A 148 7.94 5.49 -3.07
CA THR A 148 9.20 4.79 -3.35
C THR A 148 9.36 4.47 -4.84
N LEU A 149 8.29 4.06 -5.53
CA LEU A 149 8.30 3.79 -6.97
C LEU A 149 8.56 5.06 -7.77
N ILE A 150 7.91 6.17 -7.44
CA ILE A 150 8.13 7.47 -8.09
C ILE A 150 9.59 7.88 -7.92
N LYS A 151 10.12 7.86 -6.69
CA LYS A 151 11.52 8.21 -6.40
C LYS A 151 12.52 7.32 -7.15
N SER A 152 12.18 6.04 -7.38
CA SER A 152 13.04 5.12 -8.14
C SER A 152 13.25 5.50 -9.61
N THR A 153 12.38 6.36 -10.16
CA THR A 153 12.51 6.90 -11.52
C THR A 153 13.53 8.05 -11.61
N GLY A 154 13.95 8.61 -10.47
CA GLY A 154 14.70 9.87 -10.41
C GLY A 154 13.82 11.12 -10.47
N THR A 155 12.50 10.97 -10.55
CA THR A 155 11.56 12.09 -10.54
C THR A 155 11.46 12.71 -9.14
N GLU A 156 11.78 13.99 -9.04
CA GLU A 156 11.50 14.81 -7.87
C GLU A 156 10.01 15.16 -7.80
N ILE A 157 9.39 14.93 -6.64
CA ILE A 157 7.95 15.19 -6.41
C ILE A 157 7.72 16.68 -6.05
N ALA A 158 8.70 17.33 -5.42
CA ALA A 158 8.59 18.71 -4.99
C ALA A 158 8.25 19.64 -6.18
N GLY A 159 7.21 20.45 -6.02
CA GLY A 159 6.73 21.39 -7.03
C GLY A 159 6.01 20.78 -8.24
N LYS A 160 5.79 19.45 -8.27
CA LYS A 160 5.07 18.78 -9.35
C LYS A 160 3.56 18.82 -9.15
N GLU A 161 2.82 18.91 -10.27
CA GLU A 161 1.38 18.69 -10.26
C GLU A 161 1.08 17.18 -10.13
N CYS A 162 0.57 16.80 -8.97
CA CYS A 162 0.24 15.43 -8.63
C CYS A 162 -1.28 15.24 -8.64
N VAL A 163 -1.78 14.33 -9.48
CA VAL A 163 -3.22 14.03 -9.58
C VAL A 163 -3.47 12.62 -9.08
N VAL A 164 -4.33 12.51 -8.06
CA VAL A 164 -4.76 11.23 -7.49
C VAL A 164 -6.20 10.98 -7.91
N ILE A 165 -6.46 9.88 -8.63
CA ILE A 165 -7.80 9.46 -9.02
C ILE A 165 -8.27 8.38 -8.04
N GLY A 166 -9.28 8.71 -7.24
CA GLY A 166 -9.76 7.87 -6.15
C GLY A 166 -9.54 8.53 -4.80
N ARG A 167 -10.48 8.33 -3.89
CA ARG A 167 -10.50 8.95 -2.55
C ARG A 167 -10.82 7.96 -1.43
N SER A 168 -10.45 6.70 -1.64
CA SER A 168 -10.59 5.66 -0.61
C SER A 168 -9.76 6.02 0.62
N ASN A 169 -10.17 5.50 1.78
CA ASN A 169 -9.45 5.74 3.03
C ASN A 169 -8.09 5.02 3.08
N ILE A 170 -7.94 3.93 2.32
CA ILE A 170 -6.75 3.07 2.34
C ILE A 170 -5.71 3.41 1.26
N VAL A 171 -6.09 4.14 0.21
CA VAL A 171 -5.18 4.54 -0.88
C VAL A 171 -5.32 6.02 -1.20
N GLY A 172 -6.47 6.45 -1.74
CA GLY A 172 -6.59 7.78 -2.37
C GLY A 172 -6.27 8.96 -1.45
N LYS A 173 -6.93 9.02 -0.28
CA LYS A 173 -6.69 10.08 0.71
C LYS A 173 -5.26 10.06 1.28
N PRO A 174 -4.74 8.92 1.79
CA PRO A 174 -3.37 8.90 2.30
C PRO A 174 -2.32 9.15 1.21
N MET A 175 -2.56 8.71 -0.04
CA MET A 175 -1.68 9.03 -1.17
C MET A 175 -1.57 10.54 -1.40
N ALA A 176 -2.71 11.25 -1.38
CA ALA A 176 -2.73 12.69 -1.52
C ALA A 176 -1.91 13.37 -0.42
N MET A 177 -2.03 12.91 0.83
CA MET A 177 -1.26 13.46 1.95
C MET A 177 0.24 13.17 1.83
N LEU A 178 0.64 11.96 1.43
CA LEU A 178 2.06 11.66 1.25
C LEU A 178 2.68 12.47 0.10
N LEU A 179 1.95 12.68 -1.00
CA LEU A 179 2.43 13.56 -2.08
C LEU A 179 2.58 15.02 -1.61
N LEU A 180 1.66 15.49 -0.76
CA LEU A 180 1.74 16.82 -0.17
C LEU A 180 2.95 16.95 0.77
N HIS A 181 3.23 15.94 1.59
CA HIS A 181 4.44 15.90 2.45
C HIS A 181 5.74 15.87 1.65
N GLU A 182 5.69 15.34 0.43
CA GLU A 182 6.79 15.38 -0.54
C GLU A 182 6.81 16.69 -1.36
N ASN A 183 6.08 17.71 -0.92
CA ASN A 183 5.96 19.05 -1.52
C ASN A 183 5.33 19.09 -2.92
N GLY A 184 4.51 18.09 -3.29
CA GLY A 184 3.73 18.10 -4.52
C GLY A 184 2.48 19.00 -4.42
N THR A 185 2.08 19.62 -5.52
CA THR A 185 0.77 20.27 -5.64
C THR A 185 -0.28 19.22 -5.97
N VAL A 186 -1.21 18.95 -5.05
CA VAL A 186 -2.07 17.77 -5.14
C VAL A 186 -3.51 18.12 -5.54
N THR A 187 -4.00 17.47 -6.60
CA THR A 187 -5.43 17.45 -6.97
C THR A 187 -6.02 16.06 -6.73
N ILE A 188 -7.10 15.97 -5.96
CA ILE A 188 -7.82 14.71 -5.72
C ILE A 188 -9.06 14.65 -6.62
N CYS A 189 -9.11 13.66 -7.49
CA CYS A 189 -10.24 13.37 -8.38
C CYS A 189 -11.04 12.16 -7.91
N HIS A 190 -12.32 12.10 -8.27
CA HIS A 190 -13.22 11.00 -7.93
C HIS A 190 -14.41 10.92 -8.89
N SER A 191 -15.34 9.99 -8.66
CA SER A 191 -16.53 9.75 -9.50
C SER A 191 -17.48 10.93 -9.71
N LYS A 192 -17.28 12.05 -9.02
CA LYS A 192 -18.06 13.29 -9.16
C LYS A 192 -17.25 14.45 -9.75
N THR A 193 -15.99 14.22 -10.10
CA THR A 193 -15.13 15.21 -10.75
C THR A 193 -15.64 15.44 -12.18
N LYS A 194 -15.92 16.69 -12.52
CA LYS A 194 -16.22 17.08 -13.90
C LYS A 194 -14.91 17.19 -14.66
N ASN A 195 -14.94 16.89 -15.97
CA ASN A 195 -13.79 17.03 -16.86
C ASN A 195 -12.53 16.32 -16.36
N LEU A 196 -12.68 15.07 -15.90
CA LEU A 196 -11.57 14.29 -15.32
C LEU A 196 -10.32 14.28 -16.22
N ALA A 197 -10.50 14.15 -17.53
CA ALA A 197 -9.40 14.14 -18.50
C ALA A 197 -8.55 15.41 -18.44
N ASP A 198 -9.15 16.58 -18.21
CA ASP A 198 -8.43 17.84 -18.13
C ASP A 198 -7.55 17.92 -16.88
N HIS A 199 -8.00 17.33 -15.77
CA HIS A 199 -7.15 17.19 -14.59
C HIS A 199 -5.98 16.25 -14.87
N CYS A 200 -6.23 15.10 -15.51
CA CYS A 200 -5.19 14.11 -15.82
C CYS A 200 -4.11 14.69 -16.75
N ARG A 201 -4.49 15.51 -17.75
CA ARG A 201 -3.56 16.13 -18.71
C ARG A 201 -2.62 17.17 -18.10
N ARG A 202 -2.92 17.67 -16.90
CA ARG A 202 -2.02 18.58 -16.16
C ARG A 202 -0.99 17.84 -15.31
N ALA A 203 -1.24 16.56 -14.99
CA ALA A 203 -0.47 15.81 -14.02
C ALA A 203 0.95 15.52 -14.52
N ASP A 204 1.96 15.96 -13.77
CA ASP A 204 3.33 15.42 -13.90
C ASP A 204 3.41 14.02 -13.31
N ILE A 205 2.65 13.78 -12.24
CA ILE A 205 2.52 12.50 -11.55
C ILE A 205 1.03 12.16 -11.47
N LEU A 206 0.63 11.08 -12.13
CA LEU A 206 -0.74 10.58 -12.14
C LEU A 206 -0.82 9.26 -11.37
N VAL A 207 -1.59 9.23 -10.29
CA VAL A 207 -1.85 8.01 -9.51
C VAL A 207 -3.31 7.60 -9.69
N SER A 208 -3.56 6.46 -10.31
CA SER A 208 -4.91 5.92 -10.50
C SER A 208 -5.21 4.80 -9.51
N ALA A 209 -6.20 5.02 -8.65
CA ALA A 209 -6.74 4.08 -7.67
C ALA A 209 -8.28 4.11 -7.71
N ALA A 210 -8.82 4.10 -8.94
CA ALA A 210 -10.25 4.17 -9.24
C ALA A 210 -10.94 2.81 -9.14
N GLY A 211 -10.23 1.70 -9.33
CA GLY A 211 -10.79 0.35 -9.35
C GLY A 211 -11.71 0.11 -10.55
N LYS A 212 -11.36 0.67 -11.72
CA LYS A 212 -12.11 0.53 -12.97
C LYS A 212 -11.16 0.30 -14.13
N ALA A 213 -11.24 -0.89 -14.71
CA ALA A 213 -10.36 -1.33 -15.78
C ALA A 213 -10.33 -0.35 -16.97
N GLY A 214 -9.12 0.06 -17.38
CA GLY A 214 -8.88 0.86 -18.59
C GLY A 214 -9.60 2.22 -18.60
N MET A 215 -9.94 2.77 -17.43
CA MET A 215 -10.62 4.05 -17.31
C MET A 215 -9.75 5.23 -17.75
N ILE A 216 -8.42 5.13 -17.58
CA ILE A 216 -7.47 6.19 -17.95
C ILE A 216 -6.78 5.81 -19.25
N THR A 217 -7.05 6.57 -20.31
CA THR A 217 -6.49 6.36 -21.65
C THR A 217 -5.32 7.29 -21.93
N GLY A 218 -4.50 6.94 -22.94
CA GLY A 218 -3.32 7.71 -23.33
C GLY A 218 -3.59 9.21 -23.61
N ASP A 219 -4.73 9.55 -24.20
CA ASP A 219 -5.10 10.94 -24.51
C ASP A 219 -5.43 11.78 -23.25
N MET A 220 -5.62 11.13 -22.10
CA MET A 220 -5.81 11.80 -20.81
C MET A 220 -4.48 12.08 -20.10
N ILE A 221 -3.37 11.49 -20.57
CA ILE A 221 -2.06 11.54 -19.89
C ILE A 221 -1.22 12.69 -20.45
N LYS A 222 -0.58 13.45 -19.56
CA LYS A 222 0.42 14.45 -19.96
C LYS A 222 1.64 13.73 -20.56
N PRO A 223 2.13 14.12 -21.75
CA PRO A 223 3.35 13.55 -22.31
C PRO A 223 4.53 13.62 -21.33
N GLY A 224 5.21 12.50 -21.11
CA GLY A 224 6.34 12.41 -20.19
C GLY A 224 5.99 12.24 -18.71
N ALA A 225 4.70 12.15 -18.35
CA ALA A 225 4.29 11.97 -16.95
C ALA A 225 4.74 10.64 -16.34
N VAL A 226 4.85 10.61 -15.01
CA VAL A 226 4.95 9.39 -14.21
C VAL A 226 3.54 8.89 -13.93
N VAL A 227 3.20 7.71 -14.45
CA VAL A 227 1.88 7.10 -14.29
C VAL A 227 1.98 5.88 -13.38
N ILE A 228 1.27 5.95 -12.26
CA ILE A 228 1.16 4.89 -11.27
C ILE A 228 -0.26 4.31 -11.33
N ASP A 229 -0.35 3.05 -11.71
CA ASP A 229 -1.57 2.27 -11.76
C ASP A 229 -1.66 1.35 -10.55
N VAL A 230 -2.59 1.68 -9.64
CA VAL A 230 -2.87 0.94 -8.42
C VAL A 230 -3.97 -0.10 -8.62
N GLY A 231 -4.68 -0.05 -9.76
CA GLY A 231 -5.79 -0.93 -10.07
C GLY A 231 -5.39 -2.41 -10.06
N MET A 232 -6.28 -3.24 -9.53
CA MET A 232 -6.17 -4.70 -9.56
C MET A 232 -7.50 -5.28 -10.03
N ASN A 233 -7.85 -4.94 -11.27
CA ASN A 233 -9.08 -5.32 -11.93
C ASN A 233 -8.91 -6.67 -12.65
N ARG A 234 -10.02 -7.20 -13.16
CA ARG A 234 -10.02 -8.30 -14.13
C ARG A 234 -10.68 -7.84 -15.42
N ASP A 235 -10.05 -8.12 -16.54
CA ASP A 235 -10.63 -7.86 -17.86
C ASP A 235 -11.73 -8.89 -18.19
N LYS A 236 -12.33 -8.75 -19.39
CA LYS A 236 -13.35 -9.66 -19.91
C LYS A 236 -12.90 -11.13 -20.02
N ASN A 237 -11.59 -11.38 -20.05
CA ASN A 237 -10.99 -12.71 -20.12
C ASN A 237 -10.55 -13.21 -18.74
N GLY A 238 -10.83 -12.48 -17.66
CA GLY A 238 -10.41 -12.80 -16.30
C GLY A 238 -8.95 -12.47 -15.98
N THR A 239 -8.22 -11.87 -16.92
CA THR A 239 -6.81 -11.49 -16.77
C THR A 239 -6.69 -10.25 -15.90
N ILE A 240 -5.68 -10.22 -15.02
CA ILE A 240 -5.45 -9.08 -14.13
C ILE A 240 -4.98 -7.88 -14.95
N CYS A 241 -5.66 -6.75 -14.78
CA CYS A 241 -5.35 -5.48 -15.44
C CYS A 241 -5.53 -4.31 -14.46
N GLY A 242 -5.00 -3.15 -14.83
CA GLY A 242 -5.05 -1.95 -14.00
C GLY A 242 -6.19 -1.01 -14.36
N ASP A 243 -6.20 0.17 -13.76
CA ASP A 243 -7.13 1.26 -14.06
C ASP A 243 -6.76 2.03 -15.33
N VAL A 244 -5.52 1.88 -15.78
CA VAL A 244 -4.95 2.56 -16.95
C VAL A 244 -4.97 1.60 -18.14
N ASP A 245 -5.37 2.10 -19.31
CA ASP A 245 -5.14 1.40 -20.57
C ASP A 245 -3.64 1.39 -20.87
N PHE A 246 -3.01 0.26 -20.53
CA PHE A 246 -1.57 0.11 -20.54
C PHE A 246 -0.94 0.38 -21.91
N GLN A 247 -1.62 0.00 -23.00
CA GLN A 247 -1.07 0.18 -24.34
C GLN A 247 -1.06 1.66 -24.72
N SER A 248 -2.22 2.34 -24.66
CA SER A 248 -2.29 3.75 -25.05
C SER A 248 -1.51 4.67 -24.10
N ALA A 249 -1.42 4.33 -22.82
CA ALA A 249 -0.59 5.06 -21.86
C ALA A 249 0.91 4.88 -22.12
N GLY A 250 1.34 3.69 -22.55
CA GLY A 250 2.74 3.38 -22.84
C GLY A 250 3.33 4.21 -23.98
N ASP A 251 2.51 4.75 -24.87
CA ASP A 251 2.94 5.61 -25.99
C ASP A 251 3.12 7.08 -25.61
N VAL A 252 2.67 7.48 -24.40
CA VAL A 252 2.58 8.89 -23.97
C VAL A 252 3.35 9.15 -22.68
N ALA A 253 3.25 8.25 -21.71
CA ALA A 253 3.87 8.41 -20.39
C ALA A 253 5.41 8.38 -20.49
N GLY A 254 6.08 9.09 -19.59
CA GLY A 254 7.54 8.97 -19.42
C GLY A 254 7.89 7.72 -18.62
N TYR A 255 7.08 7.42 -17.60
CA TYR A 255 7.18 6.22 -16.78
C TYR A 255 5.81 5.61 -16.52
N LEU A 256 5.72 4.28 -16.48
CA LEU A 256 4.46 3.57 -16.25
C LEU A 256 4.68 2.33 -15.39
N THR A 257 3.87 2.13 -14.36
CA THR A 257 3.86 0.86 -13.60
C THR A 257 3.08 -0.22 -14.35
N PRO A 258 3.59 -1.45 -14.46
CA PRO A 258 2.83 -2.57 -15.00
C PRO A 258 1.83 -3.12 -13.97
N VAL A 259 0.70 -3.63 -14.46
CA VAL A 259 -0.26 -4.39 -13.66
C VAL A 259 -0.42 -5.77 -14.28
N PRO A 260 -0.07 -6.87 -13.58
CA PRO A 260 0.58 -6.92 -12.26
C PRO A 260 2.09 -6.64 -12.31
N GLY A 261 2.67 -6.24 -11.17
CA GLY A 261 4.13 -6.16 -11.00
C GLY A 261 4.67 -4.79 -10.59
N GLY A 262 3.84 -3.74 -10.64
CA GLY A 262 4.14 -2.41 -10.16
C GLY A 262 3.89 -2.25 -8.66
N VAL A 263 2.71 -1.77 -8.27
CA VAL A 263 2.43 -1.32 -6.90
C VAL A 263 2.39 -2.45 -5.87
N GLY A 264 1.75 -3.59 -6.19
CA GLY A 264 1.50 -4.67 -5.22
C GLY A 264 2.72 -5.21 -4.45
N PRO A 265 3.87 -5.51 -5.09
CA PRO A 265 5.09 -5.91 -4.39
C PRO A 265 5.59 -4.88 -3.36
N MET A 266 5.37 -3.59 -3.62
CA MET A 266 5.78 -2.51 -2.72
C MET A 266 4.87 -2.41 -1.50
N THR A 267 3.56 -2.62 -1.64
CA THR A 267 2.63 -2.67 -0.49
C THR A 267 3.10 -3.67 0.56
N ILE A 268 3.48 -4.88 0.15
CA ILE A 268 4.00 -5.91 1.08
C ILE A 268 5.32 -5.46 1.71
N THR A 269 6.16 -4.76 0.96
CA THR A 269 7.46 -4.29 1.46
C THR A 269 7.30 -3.21 2.52
N MET A 270 6.39 -2.27 2.32
CA MET A 270 6.09 -1.20 3.29
C MET A 270 5.46 -1.77 4.56
N LEU A 271 4.64 -2.82 4.45
CA LEU A 271 4.14 -3.55 5.62
C LEU A 271 5.30 -4.10 6.48
N MET A 272 6.30 -4.73 5.85
CA MET A 272 7.47 -5.23 6.59
C MET A 272 8.26 -4.10 7.25
N GLN A 273 8.40 -2.96 6.56
CA GLN A 273 9.05 -1.79 7.11
C GLN A 273 8.31 -1.25 8.33
N ASN A 274 6.98 -1.11 8.27
CA ASN A 274 6.20 -0.68 9.42
C ASN A 274 6.30 -1.68 10.58
N THR A 275 6.33 -2.99 10.33
CA THR A 275 6.58 -3.99 11.39
C THR A 275 7.93 -3.79 12.06
N ILE A 276 8.99 -3.51 11.28
CA ILE A 276 10.32 -3.21 11.82
C ILE A 276 10.29 -1.91 12.62
N THR A 277 9.64 -0.86 12.11
CA THR A 277 9.44 0.41 12.83
C THR A 277 8.69 0.19 14.14
N ALA A 278 7.62 -0.60 14.14
CA ALA A 278 6.81 -0.87 15.32
C ALA A 278 7.66 -1.55 16.41
N ALA A 279 8.46 -2.56 16.03
CA ALA A 279 9.39 -3.19 16.95
C ALA A 279 10.40 -2.17 17.52
N LYS A 280 11.04 -1.36 16.67
CA LYS A 280 12.00 -0.35 17.13
C LYS A 280 11.39 0.64 18.11
N LYS A 281 10.15 1.08 17.89
CA LYS A 281 9.45 2.00 18.80
C LYS A 281 9.13 1.37 20.14
N ILE A 282 8.63 0.13 20.15
CA ILE A 282 8.32 -0.61 21.38
C ILE A 282 9.58 -0.76 22.25
N TYR A 283 10.75 -0.96 21.64
CA TYR A 283 12.03 -1.06 22.34
C TYR A 283 12.79 0.28 22.48
N GLY A 284 12.18 1.43 22.15
CA GLY A 284 12.77 2.77 22.37
C GLY A 284 13.99 3.11 21.50
N ILE A 285 14.13 2.48 20.34
CA ILE A 285 15.24 2.72 19.40
C ILE A 285 14.98 3.95 18.51
N VAL A 286 13.72 4.28 18.26
CA VAL A 286 13.24 5.43 17.46
C VAL A 286 11.94 5.99 17.99
#